data_AF-A0A6C8GGW9-F1
#
_entry.id   AF-A0A6C8GGW9-F1
#
_cell.length_a   1.000
_cell.length_b   1.000
_cell.length_c   1.000
_cell.angle_alpha   90.00
_cell.angle_beta   90.00
_cell.angle_gamma   90.00
#
_symmetry.space_group_name_H-M   'P 1'
#
loop_
_entity.id
_entity.type
_entity.pdbx_description
1 polymer ?
#
loop_
_entity_poly.entity_id
_entity_poly.type
_entity_poly.pdbx_seq_one_letter_code
_entity_poly.pdbx_strand_id
1 'polypeptide(L)' 'MGITWDAFTMRAAIERNDTRVTALFLQGGMNWQLAWTEQAFAAGHTEVLQLLLRYPALMDEVKPCRRFITTLSHDQL' A
#
# COMPACT_ATOMS: atom_id res chain seq x y z
N MET A 1 -15.94 -10.59 17.02
CA MET A 1 -14.80 -9.65 16.96
C MET A 1 -14.52 -9.38 15.49
N GLY A 2 -14.58 -8.12 15.06
CA GLY A 2 -14.45 -7.72 13.65
C GLY A 2 -13.02 -7.32 13.30
N ILE A 3 -12.66 -7.46 12.02
CA ILE A 3 -11.44 -6.87 11.46
C ILE A 3 -11.69 -5.37 11.31
N THR A 4 -10.77 -4.54 11.80
CA THR A 4 -10.82 -3.10 11.55
C THR A 4 -10.48 -2.84 10.09
N TRP A 5 -11.35 -2.15 9.36
CA TRP A 5 -11.14 -1.87 7.94
C TRP A 5 -10.30 -0.61 7.75
N ASP A 6 -8.97 -0.74 7.83
CA ASP A 6 -8.04 0.39 7.74
C ASP A 6 -6.67 -0.02 7.15
N ALA A 7 -5.88 1.00 6.75
CA ALA A 7 -4.63 0.82 6.04
C ALA A 7 -3.54 0.18 6.89
N PHE A 8 -3.53 0.43 8.20
CA PHE A 8 -2.57 -0.19 9.11
C PHE A 8 -2.85 -1.69 9.25
N THR A 9 -4.12 -2.06 9.40
CA THR A 9 -4.53 -3.47 9.47
C THR A 9 -4.23 -4.21 8.16
N MET A 10 -4.51 -3.59 7.00
CA MET A 10 -4.18 -4.19 5.70
C MET A 10 -2.66 -4.35 5.51
N ARG A 11 -1.87 -3.33 5.85
CA ARG A 11 -0.40 -3.38 5.79
C ARG A 11 0.16 -4.49 6.68
N ALA A 12 -0.32 -4.59 7.92
CA ALA A 12 0.12 -5.64 8.85
C ALA A 12 -0.19 -7.05 8.33
N ALA A 13 -1.32 -7.24 7.64
CA ALA A 13 -1.64 -8.52 6.99
C ALA A 13 -0.64 -8.85 5.87
N ILE A 14 -0.26 -7.86 5.05
CA ILE A 14 0.75 -8.02 3.99
C ILE A 14 2.12 -8.39 4.58
N GLU A 15 2.57 -7.67 5.60
CA GLU A 15 3.85 -7.91 6.27
C GLU A 15 3.92 -9.29 6.94
N ARG A 16 2.79 -9.90 7.27
CA ARG A 16 2.69 -11.24 7.89
C ARG A 16 2.42 -12.37 6.88
N ASN A 17 2.41 -12.08 5.58
CA ASN A 17 2.00 -13.01 4.52
C ASN A 17 0.57 -13.58 4.71
N ASP A 18 -0.33 -12.83 5.36
CA ASP A 18 -1.71 -13.28 5.59
C ASP A 18 -2.59 -13.04 4.34
N THR A 19 -2.50 -13.97 3.41
CA THR A 19 -3.26 -13.92 2.15
C THR A 19 -4.77 -13.92 2.34
N ARG A 20 -5.29 -14.49 3.45
CA ARG A 20 -6.74 -14.53 3.70
C ARG A 20 -7.26 -13.15 4.06
N VAL A 21 -6.59 -12.48 5.00
CA VAL A 21 -6.98 -11.14 5.43
C VAL A 21 -6.73 -10.15 4.29
N THR A 22 -5.58 -10.21 3.62
CA THR A 22 -5.30 -9.35 2.46
C THR A 22 -6.34 -9.54 1.35
N ALA A 23 -6.77 -10.77 1.05
CA ALA A 23 -7.81 -11.01 0.05
C ALA A 23 -9.15 -10.39 0.44
N LEU A 24 -9.55 -10.44 1.72
CA LEU A 24 -10.77 -9.81 2.20
C LEU A 24 -10.76 -8.30 1.92
N PHE A 25 -9.66 -7.62 2.25
CA PHE A 25 -9.48 -6.18 1.96
C PHE A 25 -9.60 -5.86 0.48
N LEU A 26 -8.90 -6.63 -0.37
CA LEU A 26 -8.92 -6.44 -1.83
C LEU A 26 -10.30 -6.70 -2.43
N GLN A 27 -11.01 -7.73 -1.96
CA GLN A 27 -12.36 -8.05 -2.39
C GLN A 27 -13.38 -6.96 -2.00
N GLY A 28 -13.17 -6.28 -0.89
CA GLY A 28 -13.97 -5.09 -0.52
C GLY A 28 -13.53 -3.80 -1.21
N GLY A 29 -12.59 -3.85 -2.16
CA GLY A 29 -12.16 -2.71 -2.96
C GLY A 29 -11.22 -1.75 -2.24
N MET A 30 -10.55 -2.19 -1.17
CA MET A 30 -9.56 -1.36 -0.50
C MET A 30 -8.28 -1.27 -1.34
N ASN A 31 -7.80 -0.04 -1.54
CA ASN A 31 -6.54 0.21 -2.21
C ASN A 31 -5.34 -0.26 -1.36
N TRP A 32 -4.27 -0.64 -2.04
CA TRP A 32 -3.00 -1.05 -1.45
C TRP A 32 -1.85 -0.22 -1.98
N GLN A 33 -0.85 0.07 -1.14
CA GLN A 33 0.31 0.86 -1.57
C GLN A 33 1.49 -0.02 -1.94
N LEU A 34 2.19 0.33 -3.03
CA LEU A 34 3.41 -0.38 -3.43
C LEU A 34 4.48 -0.38 -2.34
N ALA A 35 4.60 0.71 -1.57
CA ALA A 35 5.56 0.82 -0.46
C ALA A 35 5.36 -0.25 0.65
N TRP A 36 4.18 -0.84 0.77
CA TRP A 36 3.94 -1.91 1.75
C TRP A 36 4.53 -3.26 1.30
N THR A 37 4.82 -3.40 0.00
CA THR A 37 5.37 -4.63 -0.57
C THR A 37 6.87 -4.80 -0.33
N GLU A 38 7.59 -3.71 -0.05
CA GLU A 38 9.05 -3.73 0.14
C GLU A 38 9.46 -4.66 1.29
N GLN A 39 8.77 -4.56 2.43
CA GLN A 39 9.06 -5.38 3.60
C GLN A 39 8.66 -6.84 3.39
N ALA A 40 7.51 -7.10 2.76
CA ALA A 40 7.07 -8.45 2.41
C ALA A 40 8.04 -9.11 1.40
N PHE A 41 8.57 -8.35 0.45
CA PHE A 41 9.58 -8.81 -0.49
C PHE A 41 10.90 -9.17 0.20
N ALA A 42 11.39 -8.29 1.08
CA ALA A 42 12.60 -8.56 1.87
C ALA A 42 12.46 -9.80 2.77
N ALA A 43 11.26 -10.07 3.28
CA ALA A 43 10.93 -11.26 4.07
C ALA A 43 10.64 -12.53 3.23
N GLY A 44 10.68 -12.44 1.89
CA GLY A 44 10.41 -13.58 0.99
C GLY A 44 8.94 -14.01 0.94
N HIS A 45 8.00 -13.13 1.28
CA HIS A 45 6.56 -13.40 1.32
C HIS A 45 5.94 -13.33 -0.08
N THR A 46 6.28 -14.31 -0.92
CA THR A 46 5.89 -14.30 -2.34
C THR A 46 4.39 -14.51 -2.58
N GLU A 47 3.69 -15.22 -1.69
CA GLU A 47 2.27 -15.55 -1.86
C GLU A 47 1.38 -14.31 -1.79
N VAL A 48 1.60 -13.45 -0.79
CA VAL A 48 0.86 -12.19 -0.66
C VAL A 48 1.21 -11.21 -1.78
N LEU A 49 2.46 -11.19 -2.25
CA LEU A 49 2.86 -10.36 -3.40
C LEU A 49 2.16 -10.81 -4.68
N GLN A 50 2.10 -12.12 -4.94
CA GLN A 50 1.34 -12.67 -6.06
C GLN A 50 -0.16 -12.40 -5.94
N LEU A 51 -0.70 -12.32 -4.73
CA LEU A 51 -2.08 -11.90 -4.49
C LEU A 51 -2.28 -10.42 -4.85
N LEU A 52 -1.43 -9.52 -4.38
CA LEU A 52 -1.53 -8.08 -4.67
C LEU A 52 -1.45 -7.81 -6.18
N LEU A 53 -0.55 -8.50 -6.90
CA LEU A 53 -0.39 -8.37 -8.35
C LEU A 53 -1.61 -8.85 -9.17
N ARG A 54 -2.55 -9.60 -8.56
CA ARG A 54 -3.84 -9.93 -9.18
C ARG A 54 -4.84 -8.78 -9.11
N TYR A 55 -4.58 -7.76 -8.29
CA TYR A 55 -5.43 -6.58 -8.09
C TYR A 55 -4.69 -5.27 -8.41
N PRO A 56 -4.09 -5.12 -9.62
CA PRO A 56 -3.29 -3.94 -9.96
C PRO A 56 -4.14 -2.65 -10.02
N ALA A 57 -5.44 -2.76 -10.29
CA ALA A 57 -6.36 -1.61 -10.33
C ALA A 57 -6.59 -0.97 -8.95
N LEU A 58 -6.27 -1.67 -7.86
CA LEU A 58 -6.35 -1.18 -6.49
C LEU A 58 -4.99 -0.66 -5.98
N MET A 59 -3.96 -0.63 -6.84
CA MET A 59 -2.62 -0.19 -6.46
C MET A 59 -2.55 1.35 -6.41
N ASP A 60 -2.34 1.89 -5.22
CA ASP A 60 -1.91 3.27 -5.02
C ASP A 60 -0.38 3.34 -5.10
N GLU A 61 0.13 3.90 -6.19
CA GLU A 61 1.51 4.35 -6.26
C GLU A 61 1.59 5.75 -5.63
N VAL A 62 2.33 5.90 -4.53
CA VAL A 62 2.64 7.24 -4.02
C VAL A 62 3.56 7.90 -5.03
N LYS A 63 2.97 8.60 -6.01
CA LYS A 63 3.66 9.66 -6.72
C LYS A 63 4.12 10.66 -5.67
N PRO A 64 5.43 10.98 -5.57
CA PRO A 64 5.85 12.04 -4.68
C PRO A 64 5.15 13.32 -5.12
N CYS A 65 4.30 13.86 -4.24
CA CYS A 65 3.64 15.12 -4.49
C CYS A 65 4.72 16.18 -4.78
N ARG A 66 4.56 16.82 -5.94
CA ARG A 66 5.24 18.04 -6.40
C ARG A 66 5.07 19.19 -5.39
N ARG A 67 5.68 19.12 -4.21
CA ARG A 67 5.87 20.28 -3.32
C ARG A 67 7.31 20.74 -3.28
N PHE A 68 8.02 20.52 -4.40
CA PHE A 68 9.23 21.25 -4.76
C PHE A 68 8.92 22.59 -5.47
N ILE A 69 7.65 22.95 -5.71
CA ILE A 69 7.26 24.18 -6.43
C ILE A 69 6.28 25.01 -5.57
N THR A 70 6.75 25.62 -4.48
CA THR A 70 6.04 26.78 -3.89
C THR A 70 6.90 27.66 -2.98
N THR A 71 8.13 27.26 -2.62
CA THR A 71 9.02 28.10 -1.78
C THR A 71 10.27 28.63 -2.49
N LEU A 72 10.36 28.54 -3.82
CA LEU A 72 11.28 29.34 -4.65
C LEU A 72 10.53 30.39 -5.49
N SER A 73 9.37 30.86 -5.01
CA SER A 73 8.71 32.07 -5.51
C SER A 73 8.65 33.18 -4.45
N HIS A 74 9.47 33.07 -3.40
CA HIS A 74 9.65 34.10 -2.39
C HIS A 74 11.10 34.62 -2.43
N ASP A 75 11.55 35.03 -3.61
CA ASP A 75 12.67 35.95 -3.81
C ASP A 75 12.28 36.90 -4.94
N GLN A 76 11.24 37.68 -4.67
CA GLN A 76 10.86 38.88 -5.43
C GLN A 76 10.39 39.91 -4.41
N LEU A 77 11.36 40.49 -3.69
CA LEU A 77 11.41 41.91 -3.31
C LEU A 77 12.76 42.24 -2.66
#